data_AF-A0A2R6KHN4-F1
#
_entry.id   AF-A0A2R6KHN4-F1
#
_cell.length_a   1.000
_cell.length_b   1.000
_cell.length_c   1.000
_cell.angle_alpha   90.00
_cell.angle_beta   90.00
_cell.angle_gamma   90.00
#
_symmetry.space_group_name_H-M   'P 1'
#
loop_
_entity.id
_entity.type
_entity.pdbx_description
1 polymer ?
#
loop_
_entity_poly.entity_id
_entity_poly.type
_entity_poly.pdbx_seq_one_letter_code
_entity_poly.pdbx_strand_id
1 'polypeptide(L)'
;MDGQTFVEEIRSDKRTELDRLASEKALLAVTRADLSAGTILETVALTLEGLRATLEEWAGETAAGPAREAFAEGVAALGEERERIGAQLDAEPAGDPPAPVPTVREFEGTPERVGAAFVGHGLVFDGVLLQAVSFFVNEAERGRADLVRDLRSGASERVDEGGATLEAVCADADDWERADSAARAVVGAAYEDYRETLAGMGIDPKPVC
;
A
#
# COMPACT_ATOMS: atom_id res chain seq x y z
N MET A 1 10.84 16.02 14.45
CA MET A 1 9.57 15.39 14.06
C MET A 1 9.53 14.04 14.73
N ASP A 2 8.37 13.55 15.12
CA ASP A 2 8.16 12.17 15.58
C ASP A 2 7.33 11.41 14.52
N GLY A 3 7.33 10.09 14.61
CA GLY A 3 6.76 9.20 13.61
C GLY A 3 5.24 9.35 13.49
N GLN A 4 4.56 9.59 14.62
CA GLN A 4 3.11 9.83 14.59
C GLN A 4 2.78 11.14 13.87
N THR A 5 3.50 12.22 14.22
CA THR A 5 3.34 13.53 13.57
C THR A 5 3.60 13.41 12.06
N PHE A 6 4.63 12.67 11.66
CA PHE A 6 4.92 12.40 10.25
C PHE A 6 3.73 11.74 9.52
N VAL A 7 3.18 10.65 10.07
CA VAL A 7 2.04 9.95 9.45
C VAL A 7 0.81 10.86 9.37
N GLU A 8 0.55 11.66 10.40
CA GLU A 8 -0.56 12.61 10.43
C GLU A 8 -0.40 13.72 9.39
N GLU A 9 0.81 14.24 9.18
CA GLU A 9 1.10 15.23 8.14
C GLU A 9 0.85 14.69 6.73
N ILE A 10 1.30 13.46 6.44
CA ILE A 10 1.04 12.80 5.16
C ILE A 10 -0.47 12.63 4.94
N ARG A 11 -1.19 12.10 5.94
CA ARG A 11 -2.65 11.92 5.87
C ARG A 11 -3.38 13.23 5.64
N SER A 12 -2.96 14.30 6.31
CA SER A 12 -3.59 15.61 6.21
C SER A 12 -3.35 16.25 4.85
N ASP A 13 -2.11 16.26 4.37
CA ASP A 13 -1.76 16.88 3.08
C ASP A 13 -2.34 16.11 1.90
N LYS A 14 -2.24 14.77 1.93
CA LYS A 14 -2.73 13.87 0.87
C LYS A 14 -4.17 13.42 1.05
N ARG A 15 -4.93 14.08 1.93
CA ARG A 15 -6.32 13.68 2.24
C ARG A 15 -7.18 13.55 0.99
N THR A 16 -7.09 14.49 0.06
CA THR A 16 -7.93 14.46 -1.15
C THR A 16 -7.62 13.24 -2.01
N GLU A 17 -6.35 12.96 -2.23
CA GLU A 17 -5.87 11.80 -2.98
C GLU A 17 -6.26 10.50 -2.28
N LEU A 18 -6.01 10.40 -0.96
CA LEU A 18 -6.35 9.22 -0.16
C LEU A 18 -7.86 8.96 -0.13
N ASP A 19 -8.70 9.99 0.01
CA ASP A 19 -10.16 9.87 -0.03
C ASP A 19 -10.65 9.34 -1.40
N ARG A 20 -9.94 9.69 -2.50
CA ARG A 20 -10.25 9.18 -3.84
C ARG A 20 -9.82 7.73 -4.01
N LEU A 21 -8.62 7.40 -3.52
CA LEU A 21 -8.06 6.06 -3.50
C LEU A 21 -8.81 5.11 -2.57
N ALA A 22 -9.60 5.64 -1.63
CA ALA A 22 -10.51 4.91 -0.76
C ALA A 22 -11.98 4.99 -1.20
N SER A 23 -12.29 5.51 -2.38
CA SER A 23 -13.66 5.64 -2.90
C SER A 23 -14.15 4.35 -3.59
N GLU A 24 -15.45 4.20 -3.82
CA GLU A 24 -16.03 3.06 -4.55
C GLU A 24 -15.39 2.83 -5.94
N LYS A 25 -14.90 3.91 -6.57
CA LYS A 25 -14.21 3.85 -7.86
C LYS A 25 -12.79 3.29 -7.78
N ALA A 26 -12.21 3.15 -6.59
CA ALA A 26 -10.86 2.63 -6.41
C ALA A 26 -10.73 1.21 -6.93
N LEU A 27 -11.72 0.34 -6.65
CA LEU A 27 -11.72 -1.03 -7.19
C LEU A 27 -11.79 -1.04 -8.71
N LEU A 28 -12.62 -0.17 -9.32
CA LEU A 28 -12.68 -0.05 -10.79
C LEU A 28 -11.33 0.29 -11.39
N ALA A 29 -10.58 1.19 -10.75
CA ALA A 29 -9.25 1.56 -11.21
C ALA A 29 -8.27 0.39 -11.06
N VAL A 30 -8.11 -0.15 -9.86
CA VAL A 30 -7.08 -1.18 -9.61
C VAL A 30 -7.36 -2.49 -10.34
N THR A 31 -8.63 -2.84 -10.59
CA THR A 31 -9.01 -4.05 -11.35
C THR A 31 -9.24 -3.80 -12.83
N ARG A 32 -8.97 -2.59 -13.33
CA ARG A 32 -9.17 -2.21 -14.74
C ARG A 32 -10.58 -2.55 -15.26
N ALA A 33 -11.59 -2.21 -14.46
CA ALA A 33 -13.03 -2.43 -14.67
C ALA A 33 -13.53 -3.88 -14.56
N ASP A 34 -12.67 -4.86 -14.30
CA ASP A 34 -13.11 -6.22 -14.00
C ASP A 34 -13.36 -6.38 -12.49
N LEU A 35 -14.60 -6.11 -12.06
CA LEU A 35 -15.02 -6.23 -10.66
C LEU A 35 -15.47 -7.65 -10.32
N SER A 36 -14.55 -8.60 -10.40
CA SER A 36 -14.75 -9.97 -9.92
C SER A 36 -14.01 -10.20 -8.60
N ALA A 37 -14.52 -11.09 -7.75
CA ALA A 37 -13.84 -11.50 -6.52
C ALA A 37 -12.41 -12.01 -6.80
N GLY A 38 -12.24 -12.79 -7.88
CA GLY A 38 -10.93 -13.31 -8.29
C GLY A 38 -9.96 -12.19 -8.66
N THR A 39 -10.39 -11.24 -9.49
CA THR A 39 -9.55 -10.12 -9.95
C THR A 39 -9.13 -9.20 -8.79
N ILE A 40 -10.04 -8.97 -7.83
CA ILE A 40 -9.72 -8.21 -6.61
C ILE A 40 -8.65 -8.93 -5.78
N LEU A 41 -8.84 -10.22 -5.51
CA LEU A 41 -7.89 -11.02 -4.74
C LEU A 41 -6.54 -11.15 -5.45
N GLU A 42 -6.54 -11.30 -6.77
CA GLU A 42 -5.31 -11.35 -7.58
C GLU A 42 -4.55 -10.02 -7.51
N THR A 43 -5.25 -8.89 -7.60
CA THR A 43 -4.64 -7.55 -7.45
C THR A 43 -4.00 -7.37 -6.08
N VAL A 44 -4.69 -7.80 -5.02
CA VAL A 44 -4.15 -7.81 -3.64
C VAL A 44 -2.93 -8.71 -3.56
N ALA A 45 -2.99 -9.92 -4.13
CA ALA A 45 -1.89 -10.88 -4.11
C ALA A 45 -0.63 -10.33 -4.81
N LEU A 46 -0.78 -9.75 -6.01
CA LEU A 46 0.33 -9.13 -6.75
C LEU A 46 0.93 -7.95 -5.99
N THR A 47 0.10 -7.14 -5.31
CA THR A 47 0.57 -6.03 -4.47
C THR A 47 1.41 -6.53 -3.30
N LEU A 48 0.92 -7.52 -2.56
CA LEU A 48 1.64 -8.13 -1.43
C LEU A 48 2.97 -8.75 -1.87
N GLU A 49 2.95 -9.48 -2.98
CA GLU A 49 4.13 -10.16 -3.53
C GLU A 49 5.19 -9.16 -4.01
N GLY A 50 4.79 -8.14 -4.75
CA GLY A 50 5.70 -7.11 -5.24
C GLY A 50 6.31 -6.27 -4.11
N LEU A 51 5.51 -5.88 -3.11
CA LEU A 51 6.04 -5.18 -1.94
C LEU A 51 6.99 -6.07 -1.13
N ARG A 52 6.61 -7.34 -0.89
CA ARG A 52 7.45 -8.30 -0.17
C ARG A 52 8.80 -8.49 -0.86
N ALA A 53 8.82 -8.69 -2.18
CA ALA A 53 10.06 -8.84 -2.93
C ALA A 53 10.96 -7.60 -2.81
N THR A 54 10.35 -6.40 -2.80
CA THR A 54 11.06 -5.13 -2.60
C THR A 54 11.68 -5.04 -1.20
N LEU A 55 10.92 -5.38 -0.15
CA LEU A 55 11.44 -5.38 1.22
C LEU A 55 12.52 -6.44 1.45
N GLU A 56 12.40 -7.61 0.81
CA GLU A 56 13.40 -8.69 0.93
C GLU A 56 14.75 -8.28 0.34
N GLU A 57 14.73 -7.63 -0.83
CA GLU A 57 15.91 -7.04 -1.45
C GLU A 57 16.55 -5.98 -0.55
N TRP A 58 15.76 -5.02 -0.06
CA TRP A 58 16.26 -3.97 0.81
C TRP A 58 16.79 -4.49 2.14
N ALA A 59 16.16 -5.51 2.73
CA ALA A 59 16.66 -6.17 3.93
C ALA A 59 18.03 -6.82 3.66
N GLY A 60 18.26 -7.36 2.46
CA GLY A 60 19.55 -7.91 2.04
C GLY A 60 20.67 -6.85 1.99
N GLU A 61 20.36 -5.66 1.47
CA GLU A 61 21.29 -4.55 1.26
C GLU A 61 21.54 -3.68 2.50
N THR A 62 20.56 -3.62 3.41
CA THR A 62 20.61 -2.71 4.57
C THR A 62 21.48 -3.30 5.68
N ALA A 63 22.33 -2.47 6.29
CA ALA A 63 23.13 -2.88 7.45
C ALA A 63 22.24 -3.30 8.63
N ALA A 64 22.77 -4.11 9.54
CA ALA A 64 22.05 -4.52 10.75
C ALA A 64 21.63 -3.28 11.58
N GLY A 65 20.36 -3.23 11.96
CA GLY A 65 19.75 -2.12 12.69
C GLY A 65 18.24 -2.05 12.44
N PRO A 66 17.58 -1.01 12.99
CA PRO A 66 16.12 -0.90 13.01
C PRO A 66 15.46 -1.03 11.64
N ALA A 67 16.01 -0.40 10.60
CA ALA A 67 15.45 -0.49 9.25
C ALA A 67 15.49 -1.93 8.68
N ARG A 68 16.60 -2.65 8.87
CA ARG A 68 16.70 -4.04 8.39
C ARG A 68 15.74 -4.95 9.14
N GLU A 69 15.57 -4.74 10.44
CA GLU A 69 14.61 -5.46 11.28
C GLU A 69 13.18 -5.22 10.78
N ALA A 70 12.77 -3.97 10.61
CA ALA A 70 11.46 -3.60 10.07
C ALA A 70 11.21 -4.19 8.67
N PHE A 71 12.20 -4.15 7.77
CA PHE A 71 12.07 -4.79 6.45
C PHE A 71 11.88 -6.30 6.55
N ALA A 72 12.61 -6.99 7.43
CA ALA A 72 12.47 -8.42 7.63
C ALA A 72 11.13 -8.81 8.26
N GLU A 73 10.64 -8.03 9.22
CA GLU A 73 9.32 -8.21 9.82
C GLU A 73 8.21 -7.99 8.79
N GLY A 74 8.31 -6.92 8.00
CA GLY A 74 7.43 -6.66 6.86
C GLY A 74 7.42 -7.81 5.83
N VAL A 75 8.57 -8.38 5.50
CA VAL A 75 8.66 -9.56 4.61
C VAL A 75 7.89 -10.75 5.17
N ALA A 76 8.04 -11.04 6.47
CA ALA A 76 7.34 -12.14 7.13
C ALA A 76 5.82 -11.91 7.12
N ALA A 77 5.36 -10.73 7.54
CA ALA A 77 3.96 -10.37 7.58
C ALA A 77 3.28 -10.45 6.19
N LEU A 78 3.90 -9.85 5.18
CA LEU A 78 3.39 -9.89 3.81
C LEU A 78 3.38 -11.33 3.24
N GLY A 79 4.34 -12.16 3.66
CA GLY A 79 4.38 -13.57 3.27
C GLY A 79 3.19 -14.36 3.80
N GLU A 80 2.83 -14.17 5.06
CA GLU A 80 1.64 -14.78 5.65
C GLU A 80 0.34 -14.27 5.01
N GLU A 81 0.22 -12.96 4.79
CA GLU A 81 -0.93 -12.36 4.12
C GLU A 81 -1.10 -12.92 2.70
N ARG A 82 0.00 -13.05 1.96
CA ARG A 82 0.02 -13.59 0.60
C ARG A 82 -0.36 -15.07 0.55
N GLU A 83 0.07 -15.86 1.52
CA GLU A 83 -0.34 -17.27 1.64
C GLU A 83 -1.85 -17.38 1.89
N ARG A 84 -2.40 -16.57 2.81
CA ARG A 84 -3.84 -16.56 3.13
C ARG A 84 -4.68 -16.13 1.94
N ILE A 85 -4.25 -15.13 1.16
CA ILE A 85 -4.91 -14.72 -0.09
C ILE A 85 -4.77 -15.79 -1.16
N GLY A 86 -3.60 -16.41 -1.30
CA GLY A 86 -3.35 -17.50 -2.24
C GLY A 86 -4.32 -18.67 -2.06
N ALA A 87 -4.67 -18.99 -0.81
CA ALA A 87 -5.66 -20.03 -0.49
C ALA A 87 -7.10 -19.69 -0.96
N GLN A 88 -7.37 -18.45 -1.37
CA GLN A 88 -8.66 -18.01 -1.91
C GLN A 88 -8.71 -17.91 -3.43
N LEU A 89 -7.57 -18.13 -4.11
CA LEU A 89 -7.43 -18.02 -5.55
C LEU A 89 -7.50 -19.39 -6.23
N ASP A 90 -8.10 -19.42 -7.42
CA ASP A 90 -8.20 -20.65 -8.24
C ASP A 90 -6.92 -20.93 -9.05
N ALA A 91 -6.06 -19.92 -9.21
CA ALA A 91 -4.81 -20.00 -9.95
C ALA A 91 -3.76 -19.06 -9.33
N GLU A 92 -2.50 -19.33 -9.64
CA GLU A 92 -1.41 -18.44 -9.24
C GLU A 92 -1.56 -17.08 -9.96
N PRO A 93 -1.49 -15.95 -9.23
CA PRO A 93 -1.47 -14.61 -9.83
C PRO A 93 -0.41 -14.48 -10.91
N ALA A 94 -0.74 -13.81 -12.01
CA ALA A 94 0.20 -13.57 -13.09
C ALA A 94 0.22 -12.11 -13.50
N GLY A 95 1.41 -11.51 -13.51
CA GLY A 95 1.62 -10.14 -13.97
C GLY A 95 2.55 -9.35 -13.07
N ASP A 96 2.69 -8.07 -13.39
CA ASP A 96 3.47 -7.14 -12.60
C ASP A 96 2.62 -6.57 -11.45
N PRO A 97 3.25 -6.22 -10.31
CA PRO A 97 2.53 -5.58 -9.22
C PRO A 97 1.94 -4.23 -9.66
N PRO A 98 0.71 -3.89 -9.23
CA PRO A 98 0.07 -2.64 -9.60
C PRO A 98 0.76 -1.43 -8.94
N ALA A 99 0.41 -0.23 -9.41
CA ALA A 99 0.78 1.00 -8.73
C ALA A 99 0.26 0.99 -7.26
N PRO A 100 1.03 1.53 -6.30
CA PRO A 100 2.29 2.26 -6.47
C PRO A 100 3.55 1.42 -6.23
N VAL A 101 3.49 0.08 -6.23
CA VAL A 101 4.65 -0.79 -5.93
C VAL A 101 5.88 -0.49 -6.82
N PRO A 102 5.74 -0.29 -8.15
CA PRO A 102 6.88 0.12 -8.98
C PRO A 102 7.58 1.38 -8.48
N THR A 103 6.83 2.40 -8.03
CA THR A 103 7.38 3.65 -7.48
C THR A 103 8.07 3.43 -6.14
N VAL A 104 7.53 2.57 -5.27
CA VAL A 104 8.18 2.22 -3.99
C VAL A 104 9.59 1.68 -4.25
N ARG A 105 9.78 0.87 -5.29
CA ARG A 105 11.07 0.25 -5.62
C ARG A 105 12.15 1.25 -6.05
N GLU A 106 11.79 2.47 -6.44
CA GLU A 106 12.73 3.48 -6.97
C GLU A 106 13.60 4.15 -5.88
N PHE A 107 13.25 3.97 -4.60
CA PHE A 107 13.95 4.64 -3.50
C PHE A 107 15.18 3.85 -3.00
N GLU A 108 16.29 4.56 -2.81
CA GLU A 108 17.57 3.96 -2.40
C GLU A 108 17.94 4.28 -0.94
N GLY A 109 17.57 5.45 -0.43
CA GLY A 109 17.90 5.89 0.92
C GLY A 109 17.00 5.24 1.98
N THR A 110 17.56 4.94 3.16
CA THR A 110 16.82 4.26 4.23
C THR A 110 15.58 5.03 4.70
N PRO A 111 15.64 6.36 4.99
CA PRO A 111 14.44 7.12 5.34
C PRO A 111 13.37 7.08 4.24
N GLU A 112 13.78 7.24 2.98
CA GLU A 112 12.90 7.20 1.81
C GLU A 112 12.22 5.83 1.67
N ARG A 113 12.99 4.74 1.78
CA ARG A 113 12.49 3.36 1.70
C ARG A 113 11.43 3.09 2.77
N VAL A 114 11.68 3.50 4.02
CA VAL A 114 10.71 3.34 5.12
C VAL A 114 9.47 4.20 4.87
N GLY A 115 9.64 5.48 4.54
CA GLY A 115 8.54 6.40 4.24
C GLY A 115 7.67 5.91 3.07
N ALA A 116 8.29 5.42 2.01
CA ALA A 116 7.61 4.92 0.82
C ALA A 116 6.84 3.61 1.07
N ALA A 117 7.51 2.57 1.60
CA ALA A 117 6.96 1.23 1.68
C ALA A 117 5.99 1.03 2.87
N PHE A 118 6.25 1.67 4.01
CA PHE A 118 5.45 1.45 5.22
C PHE A 118 4.34 2.49 5.31
N VAL A 119 4.68 3.78 5.16
CA VAL A 119 3.72 4.87 5.34
C VAL A 119 2.96 5.15 4.05
N GLY A 120 3.63 5.54 2.98
CA GLY A 120 3.00 5.92 1.71
C GLY A 120 2.15 4.78 1.12
N HIS A 121 2.77 3.62 0.91
CA HIS A 121 2.08 2.45 0.37
C HIS A 121 1.02 1.91 1.34
N GLY A 122 1.32 1.84 2.65
CA GLY A 122 0.37 1.37 3.65
C GLY A 122 -0.93 2.18 3.67
N LEU A 123 -0.83 3.52 3.58
CA LEU A 123 -2.01 4.40 3.51
C LEU A 123 -2.83 4.21 2.23
N VAL A 124 -2.18 4.03 1.08
CA VAL A 124 -2.88 3.74 -0.19
C VAL A 124 -3.57 2.38 -0.12
N PHE A 125 -2.86 1.37 0.36
CA PHE A 125 -3.35 0.00 0.40
C PHE A 125 -4.50 -0.18 1.41
N ASP A 126 -4.50 0.56 2.53
CA ASP A 126 -5.65 0.61 3.45
C ASP A 126 -6.95 1.00 2.73
N GLY A 127 -6.89 2.01 1.85
CA GLY A 127 -8.03 2.48 1.06
C GLY A 127 -8.54 1.44 0.07
N VAL A 128 -7.62 0.73 -0.61
CA VAL A 128 -7.97 -0.37 -1.52
C VAL A 128 -8.64 -1.52 -0.75
N LEU A 129 -8.07 -1.91 0.39
CA LEU A 129 -8.61 -2.98 1.23
C LEU A 129 -9.96 -2.61 1.83
N LEU A 130 -10.19 -1.33 2.21
CA LEU A 130 -11.49 -0.85 2.66
C LEU A 130 -12.59 -1.11 1.61
N GLN A 131 -12.28 -0.86 0.34
CA GLN A 131 -13.24 -1.08 -0.74
C GLN A 131 -13.40 -2.56 -1.06
N ALA A 132 -12.35 -3.37 -0.98
CA ALA A 132 -12.45 -4.82 -1.08
C ALA A 132 -13.33 -5.41 0.03
N VAL A 133 -13.22 -4.93 1.28
CA VAL A 133 -14.14 -5.31 2.37
C VAL A 133 -15.58 -4.97 2.00
N SER A 134 -15.82 -3.77 1.49
CA SER A 134 -17.16 -3.31 1.10
C SER A 134 -17.75 -4.20 -0.01
N PHE A 135 -16.95 -4.57 -1.01
CA PHE A 135 -17.32 -5.52 -2.07
C PHE A 135 -17.74 -6.88 -1.49
N PHE A 136 -16.90 -7.51 -0.67
CA PHE A 136 -17.21 -8.85 -0.13
C PHE A 136 -18.39 -8.84 0.85
N VAL A 137 -18.62 -7.74 1.56
CA VAL A 137 -19.84 -7.56 2.37
C VAL A 137 -21.08 -7.53 1.47
N ASN A 138 -21.04 -6.81 0.35
CA ASN A 138 -22.16 -6.71 -0.59
C ASN A 138 -22.45 -8.06 -1.28
N GLU A 139 -21.42 -8.83 -1.59
CA GLU A 139 -21.54 -10.20 -2.14
C GLU A 139 -21.92 -11.27 -1.09
N ALA A 140 -22.15 -10.86 0.16
CA ALA A 140 -22.42 -11.74 1.30
C ALA A 140 -21.31 -12.80 1.57
N GLU A 141 -20.09 -12.55 1.12
CA GLU A 141 -18.90 -13.40 1.31
C GLU A 141 -18.19 -13.07 2.64
N ARG A 142 -18.85 -13.36 3.76
CA ARG A 142 -18.34 -12.99 5.11
C ARG A 142 -16.89 -13.42 5.38
N GLY A 143 -16.52 -14.64 4.99
CA GLY A 143 -15.16 -15.16 5.25
C GLY A 143 -14.07 -14.37 4.52
N ARG A 144 -14.32 -13.96 3.27
CA ARG A 144 -13.40 -13.11 2.51
C ARG A 144 -13.41 -11.68 3.02
N ALA A 145 -14.56 -11.16 3.42
CA ALA A 145 -14.64 -9.85 4.07
C ALA A 145 -13.80 -9.79 5.36
N ASP A 146 -13.86 -10.83 6.20
CA ASP A 146 -13.06 -10.90 7.44
C ASP A 146 -11.57 -11.05 7.14
N LEU A 147 -11.19 -11.90 6.19
CA LEU A 147 -9.80 -12.00 5.73
C LEU A 147 -9.24 -10.64 5.29
N VAL A 148 -9.97 -9.90 4.46
CA VAL A 148 -9.51 -8.59 3.97
C VAL A 148 -9.46 -7.54 5.10
N ARG A 149 -10.34 -7.64 6.12
CA ARG A 149 -10.23 -6.80 7.34
C ARG A 149 -8.95 -7.06 8.12
N ASP A 150 -8.54 -8.33 8.24
CA ASP A 150 -7.29 -8.67 8.90
C ASP A 150 -6.10 -8.09 8.14
N LEU A 151 -6.08 -8.22 6.80
CA LEU A 151 -5.06 -7.60 5.95
C LEU A 151 -5.03 -6.07 6.10
N ARG A 152 -6.21 -5.44 6.19
CA ARG A 152 -6.32 -3.99 6.39
C ARG A 152 -5.73 -3.55 7.72
N SER A 153 -5.93 -4.37 8.75
CA SER A 153 -5.34 -4.14 10.06
C SER A 153 -3.82 -4.26 9.99
N GLY A 154 -3.28 -5.29 9.32
CA GLY A 154 -1.84 -5.43 9.06
C GLY A 154 -1.24 -4.26 8.26
N ALA A 155 -1.97 -3.72 7.28
CA ALA A 155 -1.54 -2.51 6.55
C ALA A 155 -1.47 -1.28 7.47
N SER A 156 -2.41 -1.13 8.41
CA SER A 156 -2.40 -0.05 9.40
C SER A 156 -1.26 -0.21 10.41
N GLU A 157 -1.02 -1.43 10.88
CA GLU A 157 0.10 -1.75 11.79
C GLU A 157 1.44 -1.44 11.14
N ARG A 158 1.62 -1.74 9.85
CA ARG A 158 2.81 -1.36 9.08
C ARG A 158 3.01 0.16 9.00
N VAL A 159 1.94 0.95 8.90
CA VAL A 159 2.06 2.42 8.91
C VAL A 159 2.60 2.91 10.25
N ASP A 160 2.10 2.34 11.35
CA ASP A 160 2.54 2.69 12.70
C ASP A 160 4.01 2.25 12.94
N GLU A 161 4.37 1.05 12.49
CA GLU A 161 5.75 0.53 12.50
C GLU A 161 6.69 1.41 11.66
N GLY A 162 6.23 1.87 10.49
CA GLY A 162 6.97 2.81 9.65
C GLY A 162 7.30 4.11 10.38
N GLY A 163 6.31 4.68 11.08
CA GLY A 163 6.52 5.85 11.93
C GLY A 163 7.58 5.61 13.02
N ALA A 164 7.46 4.51 13.77
CA ALA A 164 8.42 4.15 14.81
C ALA A 164 9.84 3.89 14.24
N THR A 165 9.92 3.28 13.06
CA THR A 165 11.20 3.04 12.38
C THR A 165 11.85 4.34 11.95
N LEU A 166 11.08 5.30 11.42
CA LEU A 166 11.58 6.63 11.04
C LEU A 166 12.17 7.38 12.24
N GLU A 167 11.55 7.29 13.43
CA GLU A 167 12.13 7.88 14.66
C GLU A 167 13.51 7.31 14.99
N ALA A 168 13.76 6.05 14.67
CA ALA A 168 15.03 5.39 14.94
C ALA A 168 16.12 5.68 13.88
N VAL A 169 15.72 5.96 12.63
CA VAL A 169 16.67 6.08 11.50
C VAL A 169 16.90 7.51 11.03
N CYS A 170 15.98 8.44 11.31
CA CYS A 170 16.14 9.85 10.94
C CYS A 170 16.94 10.60 12.02
N ALA A 171 18.12 11.08 11.65
CA ALA A 171 19.01 11.82 12.53
C ALA A 171 18.76 13.33 12.54
N ASP A 172 18.28 13.88 11.42
CA ASP A 172 18.07 15.31 11.22
C ASP A 172 16.84 15.62 10.35
N ALA A 173 16.61 16.90 10.09
CA ALA A 173 15.46 17.37 9.32
C ALA A 173 15.51 16.92 7.85
N ASP A 174 16.69 16.73 7.27
CA ASP A 174 16.84 16.33 5.88
C ASP A 174 16.40 14.85 5.71
N ASP A 175 16.68 14.00 6.70
CA ASP A 175 16.17 12.62 6.72
C ASP A 175 14.62 12.57 6.73
N TRP A 176 13.99 13.40 7.56
CA TRP A 176 12.54 13.50 7.64
C TRP A 176 11.93 14.04 6.33
N GLU A 177 12.53 15.06 5.73
CA GLU A 177 12.07 15.62 4.44
C GLU A 177 12.16 14.59 3.31
N ARG A 178 13.23 13.79 3.29
CA ARG A 178 13.39 12.71 2.30
C ARG A 178 12.35 11.61 2.47
N ALA A 179 12.08 11.18 3.71
CA ALA A 179 11.01 10.23 4.00
C ALA A 179 9.63 10.79 3.61
N ASP A 180 9.36 12.06 3.89
CA ASP A 180 8.08 12.73 3.60
C ASP A 180 7.85 12.80 2.09
N SER A 181 8.86 13.26 1.35
CA SER A 181 8.82 13.33 -0.11
C SER A 181 8.56 11.95 -0.73
N ALA A 182 9.22 10.91 -0.23
CA ALA A 182 9.04 9.54 -0.70
C ALA A 182 7.62 9.01 -0.43
N ALA A 183 7.10 9.19 0.79
CA ALA A 183 5.73 8.80 1.13
C ALA A 183 4.69 9.53 0.25
N ARG A 184 4.86 10.83 0.02
CA ARG A 184 3.97 11.63 -0.84
C ARG A 184 4.06 11.24 -2.30
N ALA A 185 5.25 10.89 -2.79
CA ALA A 185 5.45 10.43 -4.15
C ALA A 185 4.70 9.11 -4.41
N VAL A 186 4.73 8.18 -3.45
CA VAL A 186 3.97 6.91 -3.53
C VAL A 186 2.46 7.16 -3.58
N VAL A 187 1.93 8.04 -2.72
CA VAL A 187 0.50 8.40 -2.76
C VAL A 187 0.14 9.10 -4.08
N GLY A 188 1.00 10.00 -4.56
CA GLY A 188 0.82 10.70 -5.83
C GLY A 188 0.81 9.76 -7.03
N ALA A 189 1.71 8.79 -7.07
CA ALA A 189 1.78 7.79 -8.13
C ALA A 189 0.51 6.92 -8.18
N ALA A 190 0.02 6.46 -7.02
CA ALA A 190 -1.24 5.73 -6.94
C ALA A 190 -2.42 6.59 -7.43
N TYR A 191 -2.45 7.86 -7.06
CA TYR A 191 -3.52 8.78 -7.48
C TYR A 191 -3.49 9.07 -8.98
N GLU A 192 -2.30 9.21 -9.58
CA GLU A 192 -2.20 9.39 -11.04
C GLU A 192 -2.64 8.14 -11.79
N ASP A 193 -2.21 6.94 -11.38
CA ASP A 193 -2.68 5.67 -11.98
C ASP A 193 -4.20 5.52 -11.88
N TYR A 194 -4.79 5.86 -10.72
CA TYR A 194 -6.23 5.92 -10.54
C TYR A 194 -6.91 6.86 -11.54
N ARG A 195 -6.36 8.07 -11.71
CA ARG A 195 -6.92 9.08 -12.61
C ARG A 195 -6.83 8.66 -14.07
N GLU A 196 -5.66 8.18 -14.50
CA GLU A 196 -5.41 7.76 -15.87
C GLU A 196 -6.27 6.55 -16.23
N THR A 197 -6.37 5.57 -15.32
CA THR A 197 -7.18 4.37 -15.54
C THR A 197 -8.67 4.70 -15.67
N LEU A 198 -9.23 5.53 -14.77
CA LEU A 198 -10.63 5.95 -14.89
C LEU A 198 -10.89 6.80 -16.13
N ALA A 199 -9.99 7.73 -16.46
CA ALA A 199 -10.11 8.54 -17.67
C ALA A 199 -10.07 7.67 -18.94
N GLY A 200 -9.23 6.64 -18.97
CA GLY A 200 -9.17 5.64 -20.04
C GLY A 200 -10.47 4.86 -20.22
N MET A 201 -11.28 4.73 -19.16
CA MET A 201 -12.62 4.13 -19.20
C MET A 201 -13.74 5.14 -19.54
N GLY A 202 -13.40 6.42 -19.74
CA GLY A 202 -14.38 7.49 -19.92
C GLY A 202 -15.13 7.87 -18.63
N ILE A 203 -14.59 7.49 -17.46
CA ILE A 203 -15.14 7.82 -16.15
C ILE A 203 -14.42 9.07 -15.63
N ASP A 204 -15.16 10.09 -15.20
CA ASP A 204 -14.55 11.25 -14.55
C ASP A 204 -13.93 10.83 -13.19
N PRO A 205 -12.60 10.98 -13.00
CA PRO A 205 -11.94 10.66 -11.74
C PRO A 205 -12.26 11.68 -10.64
N LYS A 206 -12.80 12.85 -10.97
CA LYS A 206 -13.42 13.75 -10.01
C LYS A 206 -14.88 13.32 -9.87
N PRO A 207 -15.43 13.15 -8.66
CA PRO A 207 -16.87 13.06 -8.52
C PRO A 207 -17.48 14.39 -8.99
N VAL A 208 -18.65 14.28 -9.57
CA VAL A 208 -19.58 15.39 -9.67
C VAL A 208 -19.78 15.89 -8.25
N CYS A 209 -19.39 17.14 -7.98
CA CYS A 209 -19.66 17.82 -6.71
C CYS A 209 -21.17 18.01 -6.52
#